data_AF-A0A9D9SKF9-F1
#
_entry.id   AF-A0A9D9SKF9-F1
#
_cell.length_a   1.000
_cell.length_b   1.000
_cell.length_c   1.000
_cell.angle_alpha   90.00
_cell.angle_beta   90.00
_cell.angle_gamma   90.00
#
_symmetry.space_group_name_H-M   'P 1'
#
loop_
_entity.id
_entity.type
_entity.pdbx_description
1 polymer ?
#
loop_
_entity_poly.entity_id
_entity_poly.type
_entity_poly.pdbx_seq_one_letter_code
_entity_poly.pdbx_strand_id
1 'polypeptide(L)'
;MASSKPIIGNWYQNAEVGSVFEVVAFDEEEETVEIQHLDGEVEEYDLDTWKEMNLAGIAPPEDWRSGFELSQEDSADPDDTQRPEDWSGALNQIEPEEIGIDDDWSE
;
A
#
# COMPACT_ATOMS: atom_id res chain seq x y z
N MET A 1 0.74 25.79 21.26
CA MET A 1 -0.02 26.02 20.02
C MET A 1 0.46 25.00 19.01
N ALA A 2 -0.24 23.87 18.89
CA ALA A 2 -0.04 22.94 17.79
C ALA A 2 -1.43 22.51 17.30
N SER A 3 -2.20 23.49 16.81
CA SER A 3 -3.47 23.28 16.11
C SER A 3 -3.16 23.00 14.64
N SER A 4 -2.40 21.95 14.37
CA SER A 4 -2.04 21.58 12.99
C SER A 4 -3.01 20.53 12.51
N LYS A 5 -3.66 20.80 11.38
CA LYS A 5 -4.46 19.80 10.67
C LYS A 5 -3.60 18.54 10.46
N PRO A 6 -4.13 17.33 10.68
CA PRO A 6 -3.41 16.10 10.38
C PRO A 6 -3.08 16.07 8.89
N ILE A 7 -1.86 15.65 8.57
CA ILE A 7 -1.33 15.56 7.21
C ILE A 7 -0.94 14.12 6.99
N ILE A 8 -1.64 13.45 6.07
CA ILE A 8 -1.38 12.07 5.68
C ILE A 8 0.05 11.95 5.14
N GLY A 9 0.77 10.93 5.57
CA GLY A 9 2.17 10.65 5.24
C GLY A 9 3.20 11.43 6.07
N ASN A 10 2.75 12.23 7.05
CA ASN A 10 3.62 13.03 7.92
C ASN A 10 3.78 12.38 9.31
N TRP A 11 4.94 12.60 9.92
CA TRP A 11 5.31 12.03 11.21
C TRP A 11 5.10 13.01 12.34
N TYR A 12 4.53 12.51 13.43
CA TYR A 12 4.25 13.29 14.63
C TYR A 12 4.82 12.57 15.85
N GLN A 13 5.29 13.37 16.80
CA GLN A 13 5.70 12.92 18.11
C GLN A 13 4.79 13.54 19.16
N ASN A 14 4.19 12.70 20.00
CA ASN A 14 3.49 13.15 21.19
C ASN A 14 4.51 13.59 22.24
N ALA A 15 4.52 14.87 22.60
CA ALA A 15 5.50 15.40 23.55
C ALA A 15 5.19 15.05 25.02
N GLU A 16 3.99 14.56 25.33
CA GLU A 16 3.59 14.13 26.68
C GLU A 16 4.03 12.69 26.96
N VAL A 17 3.77 11.79 26.02
CA VAL A 17 4.06 10.35 26.16
C VAL A 17 5.41 9.97 25.54
N GLY A 18 5.90 10.76 24.59
CA GLY A 18 7.13 10.50 23.83
C GLY A 18 6.96 9.54 22.65
N SER A 19 5.74 9.10 22.35
CA SER A 19 5.43 8.19 21.24
C SER A 19 5.54 8.89 19.88
N VAL A 20 5.99 8.13 18.87
CA VAL A 20 6.20 8.58 17.50
C VAL A 20 5.34 7.73 16.55
N PHE A 21 4.64 8.39 15.63
CA PHE A 21 3.70 7.76 14.71
C PHE A 21 3.52 8.56 13.42
N GLU A 22 3.06 7.90 12.36
CA GLU A 22 2.70 8.50 11.07
C GLU A 22 1.20 8.64 10.95
N VAL A 23 0.69 9.72 10.37
CA VAL A 23 -0.71 9.78 9.95
C VAL A 23 -0.86 9.03 8.63
N VAL A 24 -1.67 7.97 8.62
CA VAL A 24 -1.90 7.14 7.42
C VAL A 24 -3.24 7.45 6.74
N ALA A 25 -4.22 7.93 7.50
CA ALA A 25 -5.49 8.40 6.94
C ALA A 25 -6.04 9.59 7.74
N PHE A 26 -6.84 10.42 7.07
CA PHE A 26 -7.57 11.51 7.70
C PHE A 26 -8.91 11.67 6.98
N ASP A 27 -10.00 11.57 7.74
CA ASP A 27 -11.36 11.74 7.23
C ASP A 27 -11.99 13.00 7.82
N GLU A 28 -12.25 14.00 6.97
CA GLU A 28 -12.83 15.28 7.42
C GLU A 28 -14.36 15.16 7.65
N GLU A 29 -15.03 14.19 7.03
CA GLU A 29 -16.47 13.96 7.20
C GLU A 29 -16.77 13.24 8.52
N GLU A 30 -15.98 12.22 8.84
CA GLU A 30 -16.08 11.49 10.12
C GLU A 30 -15.32 12.19 11.26
N GLU A 31 -14.53 13.22 10.93
CA GLU A 31 -13.66 13.93 11.88
C GLU A 31 -12.72 12.96 12.63
N THR A 32 -12.15 11.97 11.93
CA THR A 32 -11.23 10.98 12.48
C THR A 32 -9.87 11.03 11.80
N VAL A 33 -8.83 10.66 12.54
CA VAL A 33 -7.46 10.54 12.05
C VAL A 33 -6.89 9.19 12.44
N GLU A 34 -6.37 8.48 11.45
CA GLU A 34 -5.74 7.18 11.64
C GLU A 34 -4.22 7.34 11.64
N ILE A 35 -3.57 6.77 12.65
CA ILE A 35 -2.13 6.82 12.84
C ILE A 35 -1.53 5.41 12.88
N GLN A 36 -0.30 5.29 12.40
CA GLN A 36 0.49 4.08 12.40
C GLN A 36 1.72 4.28 13.29
N HIS A 37 1.85 3.42 14.30
CA HIS A 37 3.02 3.36 15.17
C HIS A 37 4.17 2.59 14.51
N LEU A 38 5.39 2.79 15.03
CA LEU A 38 6.60 2.10 14.56
C LEU A 38 6.50 0.56 14.61
N ASP A 39 5.66 0.01 15.48
CA ASP A 39 5.44 -1.44 15.61
C ASP A 39 4.50 -2.02 14.54
N GLY A 40 3.87 -1.16 13.73
CA GLY A 40 2.83 -1.56 12.76
C GLY A 40 1.42 -1.62 13.36
N GLU A 41 1.24 -1.17 14.60
CA GLU A 41 -0.08 -0.95 15.19
C GLU A 41 -0.74 0.33 14.63
N VAL A 42 -2.00 0.19 14.20
CA VAL A 42 -2.82 1.28 13.69
C VAL A 42 -3.81 1.69 14.77
N GLU A 43 -3.87 2.98 15.06
CA GLU A 43 -4.80 3.57 16.02
C GLU A 43 -5.63 4.68 15.36
N GLU A 44 -6.88 4.81 15.77
CA GLU A 44 -7.79 5.88 15.31
C GLU A 44 -8.04 6.85 16.47
N TYR A 45 -8.00 8.14 16.16
CA TYR A 45 -8.32 9.22 17.08
C TYR A 45 -9.38 10.14 16.49
N ASP A 46 -10.31 10.62 17.33
CA ASP A 46 -11.17 11.74 16.97
C ASP A 46 -10.35 13.02 16.76
N LEU A 47 -10.80 13.87 15.85
CA LEU A 47 -10.18 15.15 15.53
C LEU A 47 -10.19 16.12 16.72
N ASP A 48 -11.16 16.00 17.63
CA ASP A 48 -11.18 16.74 18.89
C ASP A 48 -9.99 16.33 19.78
N THR A 49 -9.84 15.02 20.03
CA THR A 49 -8.71 14.44 20.75
C THR A 49 -7.37 14.84 20.10
N TRP A 50 -7.28 14.77 18.77
CA TRP A 50 -6.08 15.19 18.03
C TRP A 50 -5.68 16.64 18.30
N LYS A 51 -6.66 17.56 18.38
CA LYS A 51 -6.42 18.99 18.66
C LYS A 51 -6.02 19.23 20.11
N GLU A 52 -6.46 18.38 21.04
CA GLU A 52 -6.08 18.45 22.44
C GLU A 52 -4.67 17.89 22.69
N MET A 53 -4.22 16.94 21.87
CA MET A 53 -2.89 16.34 21.99
C MET A 53 -1.76 17.33 21.67
N ASN A 54 -0.68 17.28 22.46
CA ASN A 54 0.51 18.09 22.19
C ASN A 54 1.46 17.40 21.18
N LEU A 55 1.07 17.44 19.92
CA LEU A 55 1.79 16.81 18.82
C LEU A 55 2.79 17.76 18.18
N ALA A 56 4.03 17.28 18.02
CA ALA A 56 5.08 17.97 17.27
C ALA A 56 5.33 17.23 15.95
N GLY A 57 5.20 17.92 14.82
CA GLY A 57 5.60 17.37 13.53
C GLY A 57 7.11 17.17 13.50
N ILE A 58 7.56 15.95 13.21
CA ILE A 58 8.96 15.56 13.17
C ILE A 58 9.33 14.99 11.81
N ALA A 59 10.63 14.92 11.52
CA ALA A 59 11.09 14.18 10.36
C ALA A 59 10.87 12.67 10.59
N PRO A 60 10.61 11.91 9.51
CA PRO A 60 10.66 10.45 9.56
C PRO A 60 11.98 9.96 10.21
N PRO A 61 11.94 9.00 11.16
CA PRO A 61 13.17 8.35 11.62
C PRO A 61 13.94 7.73 10.43
N GLU A 62 15.26 7.60 10.50
CA GLU A 62 16.06 7.15 9.35
C GLU A 62 15.81 5.68 8.95
N ASP A 63 15.14 4.88 9.78
CA ASP A 63 15.09 3.41 9.64
C ASP A 63 13.70 2.81 9.37
N TRP A 64 12.59 3.56 9.51
CA TRP A 64 11.23 2.96 9.50
C TRP A 64 10.68 2.63 8.10
N ARG A 65 11.13 3.30 7.03
CA ARG A 65 10.83 2.91 5.63
C ARG A 65 11.91 2.04 5.00
N SER A 66 13.05 1.83 5.68
CA SER A 66 14.21 1.16 5.06
C SER A 66 13.97 -0.30 4.69
N GLY A 67 12.89 -0.93 5.19
CA GLY A 67 12.47 -2.27 4.78
C GLY A 67 11.58 -2.34 3.53
N PHE A 68 11.03 -1.20 3.07
CA PHE A 68 10.09 -1.12 1.96
C PHE A 68 10.37 0.06 1.02
N GLU A 69 11.64 0.43 0.85
CA GLU A 69 12.08 1.06 -0.39
C GLU A 69 11.97 0.02 -1.53
N LEU A 70 10.73 -0.32 -1.91
CA LEU A 70 10.46 -0.59 -3.31
C LEU A 70 10.80 0.70 -4.01
N SER A 71 11.96 0.73 -4.67
CA SER A 71 12.48 1.85 -5.43
C SER A 71 11.34 2.67 -6.01
N GLN A 72 11.30 3.95 -5.67
CA GLN A 72 10.48 4.96 -6.33
C GLN A 72 11.00 5.18 -7.77
N GLU A 73 11.02 4.10 -8.54
CA GLU A 73 11.35 4.00 -9.96
C GLU A 73 10.10 3.51 -10.73
N ASP A 74 8.91 3.63 -10.14
CA ASP A 74 7.61 3.44 -10.81
C ASP A 74 6.76 4.72 -10.70
N SER A 75 7.39 5.87 -10.97
CA SER A 75 6.67 7.06 -11.47
C SER A 75 6.72 7.12 -12.99
N ALA A 76 6.79 5.96 -13.65
CA ALA A 76 6.49 5.83 -15.06
C ALA A 76 4.97 5.78 -15.20
N ASP A 77 4.40 6.96 -15.46
CA ASP A 77 3.16 7.19 -16.19
C ASP A 77 2.41 5.90 -16.66
N PRO A 78 1.27 5.52 -16.05
CA PRO A 78 0.48 4.37 -16.48
C PRO A 78 -0.35 4.64 -17.75
N ASP A 79 -0.01 5.64 -18.57
CA ASP A 79 -0.60 5.90 -19.89
C ASP A 79 0.30 5.43 -21.05
N ASP A 80 1.16 4.42 -20.81
CA ASP A 80 1.65 3.57 -21.92
C ASP A 80 1.02 2.18 -21.81
N THR A 81 -0.22 2.09 -22.30
CA THR A 81 -0.83 0.82 -22.69
C THR A 81 0.01 0.13 -23.77
N GLN A 82 1.11 -0.53 -23.38
CA GLN A 82 1.64 -1.66 -24.14
C GLN A 82 0.69 -2.83 -23.93
N ARG A 83 -0.40 -2.83 -24.70
CA ARG A 83 -1.17 -4.05 -24.97
C ARG A 83 -0.18 -5.11 -25.46
N PRO A 84 -0.04 -6.27 -24.80
CA PRO A 84 0.64 -7.39 -25.42
C PRO A 84 -0.23 -7.90 -26.57
N GLU A 85 -0.04 -7.36 -27.78
CA GLU A 85 -0.67 -7.85 -29.02
C GLU A 85 -0.08 -9.19 -29.50
N ASP A 86 0.40 -10.05 -28.60
CA ASP A 86 1.01 -11.34 -28.95
C ASP A 86 0.62 -12.48 -28.01
N TRP A 87 -0.67 -12.56 -27.63
CA TRP A 87 -1.24 -13.77 -27.01
C TRP A 87 -1.96 -14.68 -28.02
N SER A 88 -1.91 -14.34 -29.31
CA SER A 88 -2.54 -15.11 -30.39
C SER A 88 -1.63 -16.17 -31.02
N GLY A 89 -0.34 -16.20 -30.69
CA GLY A 89 0.63 -17.15 -31.28
C GLY A 89 0.78 -18.49 -30.56
N ALA A 90 0.55 -18.56 -29.25
CA ALA A 90 0.87 -19.74 -28.43
C ALA A 90 -0.19 -20.85 -28.46
N LEU A 91 -1.42 -20.55 -28.91
CA LEU A 91 -2.52 -21.53 -28.96
C LEU A 91 -2.74 -22.16 -30.35
N ASN A 92 -2.02 -21.71 -31.37
CA ASN A 92 -2.15 -22.27 -32.73
C ASN A 92 -1.22 -23.47 -33.00
N GLN A 93 -0.50 -23.96 -31.99
CA GLN A 93 0.41 -25.11 -32.08
C GLN A 93 -0.11 -26.37 -31.38
N ILE A 94 -1.30 -26.33 -30.78
CA ILE A 94 -1.98 -27.58 -30.37
C ILE A 94 -2.78 -28.12 -31.55
N GLU A 95 -2.09 -28.78 -32.47
CA GLU A 95 -2.80 -29.70 -33.38
C GLU A 95 -3.49 -30.78 -32.53
N PRO A 96 -4.80 -31.02 -32.70
CA PRO A 96 -5.44 -32.18 -32.10
C PRO A 96 -4.92 -33.43 -32.82
N GLU A 97 -3.84 -34.03 -32.30
CA GLU A 97 -3.44 -35.37 -32.71
C GLU A 97 -4.61 -36.31 -32.38
N GLU A 98 -5.18 -36.88 -33.43
CA GLU A 98 -6.33 -37.76 -33.42
C GLU A 98 -6.09 -38.89 -32.40
N ILE A 99 -6.82 -38.83 -31.29
CA ILE A 99 -6.78 -39.84 -30.23
C ILE A 99 -7.50 -41.07 -30.79
N GLY A 100 -6.78 -41.88 -31.57
CA GLY A 100 -7.21 -43.18 -32.07
C GLY A 100 -7.28 -44.19 -30.93
N ILE A 101 -8.36 -44.13 -30.15
CA ILE A 101 -8.73 -45.18 -29.20
C ILE A 101 -9.88 -45.97 -29.83
N ASP A 102 -9.54 -46.97 -30.62
CA ASP A 102 -10.36 -48.12 -31.00
C ASP A 102 -9.40 -49.32 -30.92
N ASP A 103 -9.30 -49.95 -29.75
CA ASP A 103 -9.97 -51.23 -29.45
C ASP A 103 -9.77 -52.28 -30.56
N ASP A 104 -8.62 -52.96 -30.56
CA ASP A 104 -8.49 -54.38 -30.95
C ASP A 104 -7.02 -54.84 -30.83
N TRP A 105 -6.62 -55.36 -29.67
CA TRP A 105 -5.63 -56.46 -29.63
C TRP A 105 -5.94 -57.34 -28.44
N SER A 106 -6.86 -58.27 -28.70
CA SER A 106 -7.07 -59.49 -27.94
C SER A 106 -5.80 -60.36 -27.95
N GLU A 107 -5.32 -60.78 -26.78
CA GLU A 107 -4.97 -62.18 -26.47
C GLU A 107 -4.95 -62.44 -24.95
#